data_AF-A0A4U5J9Y9-F1
#
_entry.id   AF-A0A4U5J9Y9-F1
#
_cell.length_a   1.000
_cell.length_b   1.000
_cell.length_c   1.000
_cell.angle_alpha   90.00
_cell.angle_beta   90.00
_cell.angle_gamma   90.00
#
_symmetry.space_group_name_H-M   'P 1'
#
loop_
_entity.id
_entity.type
_entity.pdbx_description
1 polymer ?
#
loop_
_entity_poly.entity_id
_entity_poly.type
_entity_poly.pdbx_seq_one_letter_code
_entity_poly.pdbx_strand_id
1 'polypeptide(L)'
;MFTRRAVLFGAVSVAAASGGCAEAGLEEPREAILGTNDRGKIVGTYDRGVERYNDGTKARDAGARAFNDERYEDAADTLETATAHYADAIDSFREAETMGEDAGVPPAAGICDEAARHADLMRESTLEAREAASAAEAGKSTSDINGHTETSRELQAEAEELTVSDPERLLETLEAQS
;
A
#
# COMPACT_ATOMS: atom_id res chain seq x y z
N MET A 1 -36.90 -10.08 7.91
CA MET A 1 -35.50 -10.53 7.86
C MET A 1 -34.64 -9.29 7.90
N PHE A 2 -33.80 -9.14 8.93
CA PHE A 2 -32.84 -8.03 8.99
C PHE A 2 -31.65 -8.41 8.10
N THR A 3 -31.58 -7.86 6.90
CA THR A 3 -30.43 -8.00 6.02
C THR A 3 -29.27 -7.26 6.67
N ARG A 4 -28.23 -7.99 7.10
CA ARG A 4 -26.98 -7.37 7.56
C ARG A 4 -26.43 -6.54 6.40
N ARG A 5 -26.32 -5.22 6.56
CA ARG A 5 -25.66 -4.34 5.58
C ARG A 5 -24.20 -4.80 5.41
N ALA A 6 -23.74 -4.88 4.17
CA ALA A 6 -22.32 -5.04 3.87
C ALA A 6 -21.59 -3.80 4.42
N VAL A 7 -20.56 -4.03 5.22
CA VAL A 7 -19.63 -2.98 5.68
C VAL A 7 -18.30 -3.39 5.10
N LEU A 8 -17.64 -2.53 4.34
CA LEU A 8 -16.43 -2.97 3.65
C LEU A 8 -15.35 -3.33 4.68
N PHE A 9 -15.01 -2.39 5.56
CA PHE A 9 -14.09 -2.57 6.68
C PHE A 9 -14.39 -1.55 7.80
N GLY A 10 -14.01 -1.86 9.04
CA GLY A 10 -13.86 -0.84 10.08
C GLY A 10 -12.54 -0.11 9.87
N ALA A 11 -12.46 1.19 10.13
CA ALA A 11 -11.25 1.98 9.94
C ALA A 11 -10.06 1.32 10.66
N VAL A 12 -9.18 0.66 9.91
CA VAL A 12 -7.89 0.20 10.43
C VAL A 12 -7.03 1.45 10.49
N SER A 13 -6.88 2.00 11.70
CA SER A 13 -5.92 3.07 11.93
C SER A 13 -4.55 2.47 11.72
N VAL A 14 -3.99 2.62 10.52
CA VAL A 14 -2.56 2.44 10.32
C VAL A 14 -1.91 3.56 11.12
N ALA A 15 -1.51 3.23 12.36
CA ALA A 15 -0.59 4.04 13.11
C ALA A 15 0.77 3.90 12.39
N ALA A 16 0.92 4.61 11.28
CA ALA A 16 2.24 5.00 10.82
C ALA A 16 2.83 5.78 12.00
N ALA A 17 3.74 5.15 12.74
CA ALA A 17 4.50 5.79 13.79
C ALA A 17 5.42 6.82 13.14
N SER A 18 4.85 7.94 12.70
CA SER A 18 5.56 9.18 12.44
C SER A 18 5.87 9.83 13.80
N GLY A 19 6.68 9.14 14.61
CA GLY A 19 7.37 9.73 15.75
C GLY A 19 8.73 10.20 15.27
N GLY A 20 9.01 11.50 15.13
CA GLY A 20 8.15 12.62 15.45
C GLY A 20 8.71 13.96 14.99
N CYS A 21 7.96 15.00 15.35
CA CYS A 21 8.41 16.38 15.29
C CYS A 21 9.64 16.56 16.19
N ALA A 22 10.80 16.83 15.58
CA ALA A 22 11.94 17.44 16.25
C ALA A 22 12.33 18.71 15.47
N GLU A 23 12.00 19.84 16.09
CA GLU A 23 12.65 21.15 16.05
C GLU A 23 13.20 21.73 14.74
N ALA A 24 12.84 23.00 14.49
CA ALA A 24 13.40 23.86 13.47
C ALA A 24 14.94 23.93 13.55
N GLY A 25 15.60 23.13 12.73
CA GLY A 25 17.03 23.17 12.50
C GLY A 25 17.32 22.57 11.13
N LEU A 26 17.33 23.44 10.10
CA LEU A 26 17.84 23.20 8.74
C LEU A 26 18.09 21.72 8.41
N GLU A 27 17.03 20.95 8.16
CA GLU A 27 17.18 19.63 7.56
C GLU A 27 17.82 19.87 6.18
N GLU A 28 19.07 19.44 6.03
CA GLU A 28 19.64 19.26 4.71
C GLU A 28 18.67 18.34 3.93
N PRO A 29 18.33 18.66 2.67
CA PRO A 29 17.43 17.82 1.90
C PRO A 29 17.97 16.39 1.93
N ARG A 30 17.14 15.38 2.23
CA ARG A 30 17.53 13.95 2.23
C ARG A 30 18.29 13.53 0.95
N GLU A 31 18.12 14.27 -0.15
CA GLU A 31 18.92 14.18 -1.38
C GLU A 31 20.44 14.36 -1.18
N ALA A 32 20.88 15.12 -0.17
CA ALA A 32 22.29 15.43 0.08
C ALA A 32 23.05 14.30 0.79
N ILE A 33 22.35 13.42 1.52
CA ILE A 33 22.98 12.34 2.32
C ILE A 33 23.17 11.06 1.49
N LEU A 34 22.32 10.80 0.50
CA LEU A 34 22.32 9.52 -0.21
C LEU A 34 23.32 9.43 -1.39
N GLY A 35 23.80 10.55 -1.93
CA GLY A 35 24.79 10.57 -3.01
C GLY A 35 24.34 9.86 -4.30
N THR A 36 25.05 10.08 -5.40
CA THR A 36 24.84 9.37 -6.69
C THR A 36 25.26 7.89 -6.67
N ASN A 37 25.49 7.29 -5.49
CA ASN A 37 25.88 5.89 -5.36
C ASN A 37 24.65 4.97 -5.48
N ASP A 38 24.87 3.70 -5.81
CA ASP A 38 23.77 2.79 -6.11
C ASP A 38 22.87 2.50 -4.90
N ARG A 39 23.39 2.63 -3.67
CA ARG A 39 22.59 2.50 -2.43
C ARG A 39 21.57 3.62 -2.30
N GLY A 40 21.99 4.87 -2.57
CA GLY A 40 21.11 6.03 -2.54
C GLY A 40 19.94 5.90 -3.52
N LYS A 41 20.19 5.33 -4.69
CA LYS A 41 19.15 5.04 -5.68
C LYS A 41 18.18 3.97 -5.20
N ILE A 42 18.68 2.85 -4.66
CA ILE A 42 17.84 1.76 -4.13
C ILE A 42 16.88 2.30 -3.07
N VAL A 43 17.41 3.02 -2.06
CA VAL A 43 16.59 3.57 -0.97
C VAL A 43 15.60 4.61 -1.49
N GLY A 44 16.03 5.52 -2.38
CA GLY A 44 15.14 6.53 -2.94
C GLY A 44 14.00 5.96 -3.79
N THR A 45 14.26 4.89 -4.55
CA THR A 45 13.23 4.18 -5.31
C THR A 45 12.26 3.45 -4.37
N TYR A 46 12.76 2.80 -3.32
CA TYR A 46 11.93 2.16 -2.31
C TYR A 46 11.04 3.16 -1.54
N ASP A 47 11.61 4.30 -1.12
CA ASP A 47 10.90 5.37 -0.41
C ASP A 47 9.75 5.92 -1.26
N ARG A 48 9.96 6.11 -2.57
CA ARG A 48 8.88 6.44 -3.51
C ARG A 48 7.78 5.37 -3.52
N GLY A 49 8.15 4.09 -3.48
CA GLY A 49 7.19 3.00 -3.35
C GLY A 49 6.35 3.10 -2.09
N VAL A 50 6.97 3.41 -0.95
CA VAL A 50 6.28 3.64 0.34
C VAL A 50 5.32 4.84 0.26
N GLU A 51 5.72 5.95 -0.34
CA GLU A 51 4.85 7.11 -0.57
C GLU A 51 3.60 6.73 -1.37
N ARG A 52 3.78 6.02 -2.49
CA ARG A 52 2.68 5.54 -3.35
C ARG A 52 1.76 4.57 -2.62
N TYR A 53 2.33 3.64 -1.87
CA TYR A 53 1.56 2.71 -1.04
C TYR A 53 0.69 3.43 0.00
N ASN A 54 1.26 4.46 0.66
CA ASN A 54 0.54 5.26 1.64
C ASN A 54 -0.59 6.07 1.00
N ASP A 55 -0.39 6.62 -0.19
CA ASP A 55 -1.44 7.31 -0.94
C ASP A 55 -2.55 6.35 -1.39
N GLY A 56 -2.19 5.14 -1.83
CA GLY A 56 -3.15 4.06 -2.09
C GLY A 56 -3.98 3.69 -0.86
N THR A 57 -3.34 3.60 0.31
CA THR A 57 -4.01 3.34 1.59
C THR A 57 -5.01 4.43 1.95
N LYS A 58 -4.61 5.71 1.84
CA LYS A 58 -5.51 6.84 2.10
C LYS A 58 -6.72 6.85 1.17
N ALA A 59 -6.50 6.60 -0.13
CA ALA A 59 -7.57 6.53 -1.11
C ALA A 59 -8.51 5.33 -0.83
N ARG A 60 -7.96 4.15 -0.52
CA ARG A 60 -8.73 2.97 -0.14
C ARG A 60 -9.65 3.26 1.06
N ASP A 61 -9.12 3.89 2.10
CA ASP A 61 -9.89 4.28 3.29
C ASP A 61 -11.01 5.26 2.95
N ALA A 62 -10.76 6.23 2.07
CA ALA A 62 -11.78 7.15 1.59
C ALA A 62 -12.88 6.42 0.78
N GLY A 63 -12.49 5.48 -0.09
CA GLY A 63 -13.42 4.64 -0.84
C GLY A 63 -14.28 3.75 0.05
N ALA A 64 -13.70 3.14 1.08
CA ALA A 64 -14.43 2.35 2.06
C ALA A 64 -15.45 3.20 2.85
N ARG A 65 -15.09 4.44 3.22
CA ARG A 65 -16.03 5.39 3.85
C ARG A 65 -17.18 5.75 2.90
N ALA A 66 -16.89 6.08 1.63
CA ALA A 66 -17.90 6.36 0.63
C ALA A 66 -18.87 5.18 0.43
N PHE A 67 -18.35 3.95 0.38
CA PHE A 67 -19.18 2.74 0.29
C PHE A 67 -20.11 2.62 1.51
N ASN A 68 -19.58 2.80 2.72
CA ASN A 68 -20.37 2.72 3.94
C ASN A 68 -21.43 3.84 4.06
N ASP A 69 -21.19 4.99 3.41
CA ASP A 69 -22.14 6.10 3.26
C ASP A 69 -23.15 5.88 2.11
N GLU A 70 -23.13 4.70 1.46
CA GLU A 70 -23.97 4.35 0.31
C GLU A 70 -23.76 5.25 -0.93
N ARG A 71 -22.58 5.86 -1.03
CA ARG A 71 -22.12 6.61 -2.21
C ARG A 71 -21.25 5.70 -3.09
N TYR A 72 -21.90 4.73 -3.74
CA TYR A 72 -21.20 3.62 -4.39
C TYR A 72 -20.41 4.01 -5.64
N GLU A 73 -20.91 4.97 -6.44
CA GLU A 73 -20.16 5.55 -7.57
C GLU A 73 -18.87 6.22 -7.09
N ASP A 74 -18.95 7.15 -6.11
CA ASP A 74 -17.79 7.78 -5.48
C ASP A 74 -16.80 6.73 -4.92
N ALA A 75 -17.33 5.66 -4.32
CA ALA A 75 -16.53 4.59 -3.76
C ALA A 75 -15.75 3.84 -4.84
N ALA A 76 -16.40 3.46 -5.95
CA ALA A 76 -15.78 2.75 -7.06
C ALA A 76 -14.63 3.57 -7.68
N ASP A 77 -14.88 4.86 -7.95
CA ASP A 77 -13.87 5.78 -8.51
C ASP A 77 -12.67 5.99 -7.56
N THR A 78 -12.94 6.15 -6.28
CA THR A 78 -11.89 6.34 -5.27
C THR A 78 -11.06 5.06 -5.09
N LEU A 79 -11.70 3.89 -5.11
CA LEU A 79 -11.01 2.60 -5.03
C LEU A 79 -10.19 2.31 -6.30
N GLU A 80 -10.63 2.75 -7.49
CA GLU A 80 -9.84 2.69 -8.71
C GLU A 80 -8.56 3.53 -8.61
N THR A 81 -8.68 4.73 -8.05
CA THR A 81 -7.52 5.60 -7.76
C THR A 81 -6.56 4.92 -6.78
N ALA A 82 -7.08 4.28 -5.73
CA ALA A 82 -6.27 3.52 -4.79
C ALA A 82 -5.51 2.36 -5.46
N THR A 83 -6.18 1.59 -6.32
CA THR A 83 -5.56 0.51 -7.12
C THR A 83 -4.41 1.04 -7.98
N ALA A 84 -4.57 2.20 -8.62
CA ALA A 84 -3.50 2.81 -9.43
C ALA A 84 -2.28 3.17 -8.58
N HIS A 85 -2.48 3.75 -7.40
CA HIS A 85 -1.37 4.04 -6.48
C HIS A 85 -0.65 2.80 -5.98
N TYR A 86 -1.36 1.71 -5.68
CA TYR A 86 -0.69 0.45 -5.34
C TYR A 86 0.09 -0.12 -6.52
N ALA A 87 -0.40 0.00 -7.75
CA ALA A 87 0.35 -0.42 -8.94
C ALA A 87 1.68 0.34 -9.07
N ASP A 88 1.66 1.67 -8.93
CA ASP A 88 2.87 2.50 -8.94
C ASP A 88 3.85 2.13 -7.80
N ALA A 89 3.32 1.75 -6.63
CA ALA A 89 4.12 1.29 -5.50
C ALA A 89 4.83 -0.04 -5.83
N ILE A 90 4.10 -1.02 -6.40
CA ILE A 90 4.64 -2.32 -6.81
C ILE A 90 5.79 -2.13 -7.81
N ASP A 91 5.60 -1.27 -8.82
CA ASP A 91 6.62 -1.00 -9.83
C ASP A 91 7.88 -0.40 -9.19
N SER A 92 7.72 0.53 -8.25
CA SER A 92 8.85 1.12 -7.51
C SER A 92 9.57 0.08 -6.64
N PHE A 93 8.83 -0.77 -5.91
CA PHE A 93 9.44 -1.81 -5.09
C PHE A 93 10.20 -2.84 -5.93
N ARG A 94 9.65 -3.28 -7.06
CA ARG A 94 10.34 -4.21 -7.99
C ARG A 94 11.56 -3.59 -8.67
N GLU A 95 11.51 -2.30 -8.96
CA GLU A 95 12.69 -1.58 -9.46
C GLU A 95 13.80 -1.55 -8.39
N ALA A 96 13.46 -1.25 -7.13
CA ALA A 96 14.41 -1.26 -6.02
C ALA A 96 14.95 -2.68 -5.73
N GLU A 97 14.11 -3.71 -5.85
CA GLU A 97 14.50 -5.12 -5.77
C GLU A 97 15.58 -5.44 -6.80
N THR A 98 15.30 -5.17 -8.08
CA THR A 98 16.22 -5.41 -9.21
C THR A 98 17.57 -4.72 -8.98
N MET A 99 17.54 -3.46 -8.53
CA MET A 99 18.77 -2.72 -8.20
C MET A 99 19.54 -3.37 -7.04
N GLY A 100 18.85 -3.88 -6.02
CA GLY A 100 19.45 -4.61 -4.91
C GLY A 100 20.08 -5.94 -5.32
N GLU A 101 19.44 -6.68 -6.24
CA GLU A 101 20.00 -7.90 -6.84
C GLU A 101 21.25 -7.60 -7.66
N ASP A 102 21.19 -6.60 -8.53
CA ASP A 102 22.31 -6.18 -9.39
C ASP A 102 23.52 -5.69 -8.56
N ALA A 103 23.25 -5.06 -7.41
CA ALA A 103 24.27 -4.63 -6.45
C ALA A 103 24.84 -5.79 -5.61
N GLY A 104 24.32 -7.01 -5.75
CA GLY A 104 24.76 -8.17 -4.98
C GLY A 104 24.36 -8.11 -3.51
N VAL A 105 23.21 -7.52 -3.19
CA VAL A 105 22.68 -7.39 -1.82
C VAL A 105 21.34 -8.14 -1.68
N PRO A 106 21.34 -9.50 -1.66
CA PRO A 106 20.10 -10.29 -1.59
C PRO A 106 19.17 -9.95 -0.41
N PRO A 107 19.67 -9.61 0.81
CA PRO A 107 18.78 -9.20 1.90
C PRO A 107 17.99 -7.92 1.60
N ALA A 108 18.58 -6.96 0.89
CA ALA A 108 17.91 -5.73 0.49
C ALA A 108 16.86 -6.01 -0.59
N ALA A 109 17.19 -6.84 -1.58
CA ALA A 109 16.22 -7.31 -2.57
C ALA A 109 15.02 -8.02 -1.92
N GLY A 110 15.25 -8.87 -0.93
CA GLY A 110 14.18 -9.56 -0.19
C GLY A 110 13.21 -8.60 0.53
N ILE A 111 13.70 -7.48 1.07
CA ILE A 111 12.84 -6.45 1.67
C ILE A 111 11.95 -5.78 0.61
N CYS A 112 12.51 -5.55 -0.59
CA CYS A 112 11.78 -4.98 -1.72
C CYS A 112 10.72 -5.94 -2.28
N ASP A 113 11.03 -7.24 -2.45
CA ASP A 113 10.06 -8.27 -2.87
C ASP A 113 8.89 -8.38 -1.87
N GLU A 114 9.19 -8.45 -0.57
CA GLU A 114 8.15 -8.56 0.45
C GLU A 114 7.19 -7.36 0.41
N ALA A 115 7.73 -6.14 0.26
CA ALA A 115 6.93 -4.93 0.11
C ALA A 115 6.09 -4.92 -1.19
N ALA A 116 6.67 -5.38 -2.30
CA ALA A 116 5.94 -5.50 -3.58
C ALA A 116 4.78 -6.49 -3.47
N ARG A 117 5.00 -7.65 -2.83
CA ARG A 117 3.96 -8.67 -2.61
C ARG A 117 2.86 -8.18 -1.68
N HIS A 118 3.21 -7.47 -0.61
CA HIS A 118 2.23 -6.82 0.26
C HIS A 118 1.37 -5.84 -0.56
N ALA A 119 2.00 -4.94 -1.33
CA ALA A 119 1.30 -3.94 -2.12
C ALA A 119 0.38 -4.58 -3.18
N ASP A 120 0.76 -5.72 -3.77
CA ASP A 120 -0.07 -6.45 -4.73
C ASP A 120 -1.32 -7.07 -4.08
N LEU A 121 -1.19 -7.70 -2.91
CA LEU A 121 -2.35 -8.20 -2.17
C LEU A 121 -3.31 -7.06 -1.78
N MET A 122 -2.77 -5.90 -1.38
CA MET A 122 -3.58 -4.71 -1.08
C MET A 122 -4.27 -4.15 -2.33
N ARG A 123 -3.61 -4.19 -3.49
CA ARG A 123 -4.19 -3.82 -4.79
C ARG A 123 -5.35 -4.75 -5.16
N GLU A 124 -5.18 -6.06 -5.03
CA GLU A 124 -6.22 -7.06 -5.32
C GLU A 124 -7.39 -6.95 -4.33
N SER A 125 -7.12 -6.80 -3.04
CA SER A 125 -8.15 -6.51 -2.03
C SER A 125 -8.97 -5.28 -2.40
N THR A 126 -8.30 -4.23 -2.91
CA THR A 126 -8.94 -2.98 -3.33
C THR A 126 -9.74 -3.11 -4.63
N LEU A 127 -9.32 -4.00 -5.54
CA LEU A 127 -10.11 -4.34 -6.72
C LEU A 127 -11.42 -5.05 -6.35
N GLU A 128 -11.37 -6.04 -5.46
CA GLU A 128 -12.59 -6.70 -4.97
C GLU A 128 -13.51 -5.73 -4.23
N ALA A 129 -12.94 -4.81 -3.45
CA ALA A 129 -13.69 -3.70 -2.84
C ALA A 129 -14.44 -2.85 -3.89
N ARG A 130 -13.78 -2.53 -5.02
CA ARG A 130 -14.38 -1.77 -6.13
C ARG A 130 -15.47 -2.55 -6.84
N GLU A 131 -15.29 -3.86 -7.02
CA GLU A 131 -16.33 -4.73 -7.57
C GLU A 131 -17.55 -4.80 -6.63
N ALA A 132 -17.34 -4.83 -5.31
CA ALA A 132 -18.43 -4.73 -4.33
C ALA A 132 -19.21 -3.41 -4.48
N ALA A 133 -18.51 -2.28 -4.62
CA ALA A 133 -19.11 -0.96 -4.86
C ALA A 133 -19.92 -0.93 -6.16
N SER A 134 -19.34 -1.44 -7.25
CA SER A 134 -19.98 -1.50 -8.56
C SER A 134 -21.21 -2.41 -8.55
N ALA A 135 -21.16 -3.53 -7.83
CA ALA A 135 -22.29 -4.43 -7.64
C ALA A 135 -23.41 -3.77 -6.83
N ALA A 136 -23.08 -3.02 -5.78
CA ALA A 136 -24.05 -2.27 -4.98
C ALA A 136 -24.75 -1.19 -5.80
N GLU A 137 -23.99 -0.41 -6.59
CA GLU A 137 -24.53 0.62 -7.49
C GLU A 137 -25.45 0.02 -8.55
N ALA A 138 -25.06 -1.13 -9.12
CA ALA A 138 -25.89 -1.85 -10.09
C ALA A 138 -27.11 -2.57 -9.46
N GLY A 139 -27.36 -2.41 -8.16
CA GLY A 139 -28.47 -3.03 -7.44
C GLY A 139 -28.42 -4.55 -7.42
N LYS A 140 -27.20 -5.13 -7.40
CA LYS A 140 -27.00 -6.58 -7.31
C LYS A 140 -27.46 -7.12 -5.96
N SER A 141 -27.52 -8.45 -5.86
CA SER A 141 -27.98 -9.08 -4.63
C SER A 141 -26.99 -8.84 -3.50
N THR A 142 -27.48 -8.83 -2.25
CA THR A 142 -26.60 -8.76 -1.07
C THR A 142 -25.58 -9.89 -1.05
N SER A 143 -25.91 -11.07 -1.62
CA SER A 143 -24.97 -12.19 -1.72
C SER A 143 -23.78 -11.84 -2.61
N ASP A 144 -24.01 -11.18 -3.74
CA ASP A 144 -22.94 -10.80 -4.68
C ASP A 144 -22.02 -9.75 -4.05
N ILE A 145 -22.61 -8.71 -3.43
CA ILE A 145 -21.86 -7.64 -2.75
C ILE A 145 -21.03 -8.20 -1.60
N ASN A 146 -21.61 -9.12 -0.80
CA ASN A 146 -20.91 -9.75 0.31
C ASN A 146 -19.77 -10.66 -0.16
N GLY A 147 -19.93 -11.36 -1.28
CA GLY A 147 -18.87 -12.21 -1.84
C GLY A 147 -17.59 -11.42 -2.10
N HIS A 148 -17.70 -10.29 -2.82
CA HIS A 148 -16.56 -9.40 -3.05
C HIS A 148 -15.98 -8.81 -1.77
N THR A 149 -16.84 -8.44 -0.80
CA THR A 149 -16.38 -7.92 0.50
C THR A 149 -15.62 -8.98 1.31
N GLU A 150 -16.03 -10.24 1.24
CA GLU A 150 -15.37 -11.37 1.90
C GLU A 150 -14.01 -11.66 1.26
N THR A 151 -13.94 -11.76 -0.07
CA THR A 151 -12.65 -11.94 -0.78
C THR A 151 -11.69 -10.78 -0.51
N SER A 152 -12.18 -9.53 -0.51
CA SER A 152 -11.37 -8.36 -0.16
C SER A 152 -10.75 -8.47 1.25
N ARG A 153 -11.49 -9.02 2.22
CA ARG A 153 -11.00 -9.24 3.60
C ARG A 153 -9.99 -10.36 3.70
N GLU A 154 -10.19 -11.45 2.98
CA GLU A 154 -9.26 -12.57 2.93
C GLU A 154 -7.89 -12.12 2.38
N LEU A 155 -7.90 -11.35 1.29
CA LEU A 155 -6.69 -10.77 0.70
C LEU A 155 -5.99 -9.79 1.65
N GLN A 156 -6.74 -8.97 2.39
CA GLN A 156 -6.15 -8.10 3.39
C GLN A 156 -5.50 -8.90 4.53
N ALA A 157 -6.17 -9.95 5.01
CA ALA A 157 -5.60 -10.80 6.06
C ALA A 157 -4.31 -11.49 5.57
N GLU A 158 -4.23 -11.86 4.30
CA GLU A 158 -2.98 -12.38 3.70
C GLU A 158 -1.90 -11.30 3.62
N ALA A 159 -2.28 -10.05 3.26
CA ALA A 159 -1.34 -8.93 3.23
C ALA A 159 -0.76 -8.60 4.61
N GLU A 160 -1.54 -8.77 5.69
CA GLU A 160 -1.12 -8.54 7.08
C GLU A 160 -0.01 -9.51 7.56
N GLU A 161 0.22 -10.62 6.85
CA GLU A 161 1.34 -11.55 7.10
C GLU A 161 2.67 -11.07 6.45
N LEU A 162 2.62 -10.02 5.62
CA LEU A 162 3.76 -9.39 4.97
C LEU A 162 3.97 -7.97 5.50
N THR A 163 5.18 -7.42 5.37
CA THR A 163 5.48 -6.06 5.86
C THR A 163 6.03 -5.17 4.77
N VAL A 164 5.44 -3.97 4.61
CA VAL A 164 6.13 -2.83 3.99
C VAL A 164 7.01 -2.21 5.08
N SER A 165 8.32 -2.41 4.96
CA SER A 165 9.29 -1.94 5.96
C SER A 165 9.52 -0.43 5.84
N ASP A 166 9.94 0.21 6.93
CA ASP A 166 10.44 1.59 6.85
C ASP A 166 11.70 1.65 5.97
N PRO A 167 11.87 2.70 5.14
CA PRO A 167 13.07 2.88 4.30
C PRO A 167 14.39 2.84 5.08
N GLU A 168 14.37 3.21 6.36
CA GLU A 168 15.54 3.13 7.27
C GLU A 168 16.02 1.69 7.45
N ARG A 169 15.11 0.71 7.55
CA ARG A 169 15.47 -0.71 7.65
C ARG A 169 16.17 -1.21 6.39
N LEU A 170 15.76 -0.72 5.22
CA LEU A 170 16.44 -1.02 3.96
C LEU A 170 17.85 -0.43 3.93
N LEU A 171 18.00 0.83 4.39
CA LEU A 171 19.31 1.48 4.50
C LEU A 171 20.24 0.70 5.44
N GLU A 172 19.79 0.35 6.64
CA GLU A 172 20.56 -0.46 7.60
C GLU A 172 21.04 -1.78 6.97
N THR A 173 20.18 -2.43 6.18
CA THR A 173 20.48 -3.69 5.49
C THR A 173 21.56 -3.50 4.42
N LEU A 174 21.52 -2.38 3.68
CA LEU A 174 22.52 -2.04 2.67
C LEU A 174 23.88 -1.68 3.29
N GLU A 175 23.89 -1.04 4.46
CA GLU A 175 25.11 -0.69 5.19
C GLU A 175 25.77 -1.90 5.86
N ALA A 176 24.99 -2.86 6.36
CA ALA A 176 25.53 -4.06 7.00
C ALA A 176 26.29 -5.00 6.03
N GLN A 177 26.13 -4.82 4.72
CA GLN A 177 26.74 -5.65 3.66
C GLN A 177 27.92 -4.96 2.97
N SER A 178 28.39 -3.83 3.51
CA SER A 178 29.54 -3.04 3.02
C SER A 178 30.82 -3.31 3.77
#